data_AF-A0A841J5T8-F1
#
_entry.id   AF-A0A841J5T8-F1
#
_cell.length_a   1.000
_cell.length_b   1.000
_cell.length_c   1.000
_cell.angle_alpha   90.00
_cell.angle_beta   90.00
_cell.angle_gamma   90.00
#
_symmetry.space_group_name_H-M   'P 1'
#
loop_
_entity.id
_entity.type
_entity.pdbx_description
1 polymer ?
#
loop_
_entity_poly.entity_id
_entity_poly.type
_entity_poly.pdbx_seq_one_letter_code
_entity_poly.pdbx_strand_id
1 'polypeptide(L)'
;MDYFKKLLDLLNKEKDEDRNTYLKLTENTSAADRRAQGLSWYPIAIRGTEPGRGDYISVEVERTTHKDLSHQLRFGVPAALFSNHDPKNDRVEGTITYQGGDRLKITLYTDELPDWSRDGKLGIDLLFDNNSYDEMQNAIKQASVLAAKPQEGRLIQILTGDKAPAFNIVAPVSVPRLNASQTEAVQKIVSAQDLAIVHGPPGTGKTTTLVQAIKALVQQNKKQVLVVAPSNTAVDLLSEKLTDEGLNVLRIGNPARVSEKLFSLTLDSKVSEHADNKEIKKLKKQASAYKDMAHKYKRSFGKAERDQRKALFNEAHKIMKDVAATEQHIVDDLVNKAQVITATLVGANHYTIRDVKFDTVVIDEAGQALEPACWIPILKAQKVILAGDHCQLPPTIKSAEAAKNGLSTTLLEKCAALHPEAVVLLEEQYRMHQDIMGFSSAEFYQGKLKAHASVAQRLLFPGDMPVSFVDTAGCGFDEQQQGTSIANPEEAVFLLKHLNKLVGNLTDTTNFPSIAIIAPYKEQIRVLNELLVAHPDLLPYSNHISVNTVDSFQGQERDVVYISMTRSNAEGEIGFLSDIRRMNVALTRARKKLVVIGDSSTLTRLAFYADLIDYTERLNAYESAWTYVGE
;
A
#
# COMPACT_ATOMS: atom_id res chain seq x y z
N MET A 1 30.63 -7.89 -1.16
CA MET A 1 30.49 -6.92 -2.28
C MET A 1 29.52 -7.39 -3.36
N ASP A 2 29.39 -8.69 -3.64
CA ASP A 2 28.55 -9.19 -4.74
C ASP A 2 27.02 -9.02 -4.50
N TYR A 3 26.55 -9.17 -3.26
CA TYR A 3 25.13 -9.03 -2.89
C TYR A 3 24.50 -7.70 -3.33
N PHE A 4 25.06 -6.57 -2.89
CA PHE A 4 24.51 -5.24 -3.20
C PHE A 4 24.68 -4.85 -4.67
N LYS A 5 25.72 -5.37 -5.34
CA LYS A 5 25.90 -5.17 -6.78
C LYS A 5 24.79 -5.86 -7.56
N LYS A 6 24.53 -7.14 -7.27
CA LYS A 6 23.42 -7.88 -7.88
C LYS A 6 22.08 -7.19 -7.62
N LEU A 7 21.83 -6.76 -6.39
CA LEU A 7 20.58 -6.08 -6.03
C LEU A 7 20.38 -4.77 -6.79
N LEU A 8 21.45 -3.97 -6.96
CA LEU A 8 21.43 -2.74 -7.74
C LEU A 8 21.15 -3.00 -9.22
N ASP A 9 21.76 -4.04 -9.80
CA ASP A 9 21.56 -4.41 -11.19
C ASP A 9 20.10 -4.85 -11.45
N LEU A 10 19.50 -5.59 -10.52
CA LEU A 10 18.07 -5.98 -10.59
C LEU A 10 17.15 -4.77 -10.49
N LEU A 11 17.44 -3.83 -9.59
CA LEU A 11 16.66 -2.60 -9.46
C LEU A 11 16.75 -1.72 -10.72
N ASN A 12 17.91 -1.68 -11.38
CA ASN A 12 18.07 -0.95 -12.64
C ASN A 12 17.21 -1.56 -13.75
N LYS A 13 17.19 -2.89 -13.88
CA LYS A 13 16.32 -3.58 -14.85
C LYS A 13 14.84 -3.30 -14.60
N GLU A 14 14.44 -3.27 -13.34
CA GLU A 14 13.07 -2.89 -12.95
C GLU A 14 12.76 -1.43 -13.32
N LYS A 15 13.68 -0.50 -13.01
CA LYS A 15 13.55 0.93 -13.37
C LYS A 15 13.41 1.13 -14.88
N ASP A 16 14.23 0.43 -15.66
CA ASP A 16 14.24 0.55 -17.12
C ASP A 16 12.95 -0.01 -17.73
N GLU A 17 12.47 -1.17 -17.27
CA GLU A 17 11.20 -1.75 -17.75
C GLU A 17 10.00 -0.88 -17.39
N ASP A 18 9.97 -0.35 -16.16
CA ASP A 18 8.95 0.56 -15.69
C ASP A 18 8.93 1.85 -16.54
N ARG A 19 10.11 2.43 -16.75
CA ARG A 19 10.27 3.63 -17.58
C ARG A 19 9.83 3.38 -19.02
N ASN A 20 10.21 2.26 -19.61
CA ASN A 20 9.83 1.90 -20.97
C ASN A 20 8.31 1.70 -21.08
N THR A 21 7.68 1.08 -20.09
CA THR A 21 6.22 0.93 -20.02
C THR A 21 5.53 2.28 -19.92
N TYR A 22 6.01 3.16 -19.04
CA TYR A 22 5.50 4.52 -18.91
C TYR A 22 5.64 5.31 -20.23
N LEU A 23 6.79 5.23 -20.90
CA LEU A 23 7.01 5.88 -22.20
C LEU A 23 6.03 5.35 -23.26
N LYS A 24 5.83 4.04 -23.38
CA LYS A 24 4.84 3.46 -24.31
C LYS A 24 3.40 3.96 -24.06
N LEU A 25 3.05 4.24 -22.80
CA LEU A 25 1.71 4.73 -22.44
C LEU A 25 1.55 6.25 -22.63
N THR A 26 2.63 7.01 -22.57
CA THR A 26 2.59 8.48 -22.57
C THR A 26 3.07 9.12 -23.85
N GLU A 27 3.97 8.46 -24.59
CA GLU A 27 4.52 8.96 -25.83
C GLU A 27 3.49 8.86 -26.95
N ASN A 28 3.17 9.99 -27.56
CA ASN A 28 2.17 10.14 -28.64
C ASN A 28 0.72 9.81 -28.27
N THR A 29 0.37 9.67 -26.98
CA THR A 29 -1.03 9.55 -26.53
C THR A 29 -1.66 10.92 -26.30
N SER A 30 -2.95 11.07 -26.56
CA SER A 30 -3.66 12.33 -26.30
C SER A 30 -3.92 12.51 -24.79
N ALA A 31 -4.18 13.74 -24.35
CA ALA A 31 -4.60 13.97 -22.95
C ALA A 31 -5.88 13.20 -22.58
N ALA A 32 -6.76 12.92 -23.56
CA ALA A 32 -7.95 12.11 -23.35
C ALA A 32 -7.61 10.63 -23.12
N ASP A 33 -6.65 10.08 -23.85
CA ASP A 33 -6.19 8.69 -23.69
C ASP A 33 -5.47 8.51 -22.36
N ARG A 34 -4.55 9.43 -22.01
CA ARG A 34 -3.88 9.41 -20.70
C ARG A 34 -4.87 9.50 -19.54
N ARG A 35 -5.94 10.29 -19.69
CA ARG A 35 -7.03 10.36 -18.70
C ARG A 35 -7.80 9.05 -18.59
N ALA A 36 -8.13 8.40 -19.71
CA ALA A 36 -8.80 7.10 -19.72
C ALA A 36 -7.95 6.01 -19.04
N GLN A 37 -6.62 6.11 -19.16
CA GLN A 37 -5.65 5.25 -18.47
C GLN A 37 -5.38 5.65 -17.01
N GLY A 38 -6.00 6.74 -16.52
CA GLY A 38 -5.81 7.24 -15.16
C GLY A 38 -4.47 7.95 -14.90
N LEU A 39 -3.73 8.31 -15.94
CA LEU A 39 -2.44 8.99 -15.88
C LEU A 39 -2.55 10.52 -15.89
N SER A 40 -3.74 11.07 -16.18
CA SER A 40 -3.92 12.52 -16.33
C SER A 40 -5.26 13.00 -15.77
N TRP A 41 -5.25 14.16 -15.10
CA TRP A 41 -6.45 14.96 -14.87
C TRP A 41 -6.55 16.03 -15.95
N TYR A 42 -7.56 15.92 -16.81
CA TYR A 42 -7.81 16.89 -17.88
C TYR A 42 -9.31 16.91 -18.24
N PRO A 43 -9.95 18.07 -18.43
CA PRO A 43 -9.48 19.40 -18.06
C PRO A 43 -9.51 19.62 -16.53
N ILE A 44 -8.68 20.55 -16.06
CA ILE A 44 -8.70 21.08 -14.69
C ILE A 44 -8.92 22.61 -14.68
N ALA A 45 -9.29 23.14 -13.52
CA ALA A 45 -9.32 24.57 -13.23
C ALA A 45 -8.42 24.91 -12.05
N ILE A 46 -7.62 25.97 -12.16
CA ILE A 46 -6.85 26.51 -11.03
C ILE A 46 -7.82 27.26 -10.11
N ARG A 47 -7.81 26.92 -8.81
CA ARG A 47 -8.66 27.52 -7.76
C ARG A 47 -7.90 28.51 -6.89
N GLY A 48 -6.59 28.35 -6.76
CA GLY A 48 -5.77 29.26 -5.98
C GLY A 48 -4.29 28.98 -6.13
N THR A 49 -3.48 29.95 -5.70
CA THR A 49 -2.04 29.79 -5.56
C THR A 49 -1.58 30.30 -4.21
N GLU A 50 -0.61 29.62 -3.63
CA GLU A 50 -0.02 29.94 -2.35
C GLU A 50 1.51 29.85 -2.49
N PRO A 51 2.29 30.72 -1.82
CA PRO A 51 3.73 30.52 -1.72
C PRO A 51 4.02 29.16 -1.07
N GLY A 52 4.77 28.31 -1.78
CA GLY A 52 5.23 27.03 -1.28
C GLY A 52 6.49 27.18 -0.41
N ARG A 53 7.13 26.05 -0.12
CA ARG A 53 8.39 26.02 0.64
C ARG A 53 9.57 26.32 -0.29
N GLY A 54 10.42 27.26 0.09
CA GLY A 54 11.51 27.77 -0.76
C GLY A 54 11.00 28.77 -1.81
N ASP A 55 11.58 28.73 -3.01
CA ASP A 55 11.20 29.57 -4.15
C ASP A 55 10.15 28.90 -5.05
N TYR A 56 9.38 27.93 -4.53
CA TYR A 56 8.39 27.18 -5.29
C TYR A 56 6.96 27.67 -5.03
N ILE A 57 6.11 27.64 -6.06
CA ILE A 57 4.69 27.98 -5.96
C ILE A 57 3.83 26.73 -5.74
N SER A 58 2.87 26.81 -4.82
CA SER A 58 1.84 25.80 -4.63
C SER A 58 0.57 26.22 -5.37
N VAL A 59 0.01 25.32 -6.18
CA VAL A 59 -1.17 25.57 -7.02
C VAL A 59 -2.27 24.60 -6.61
N GLU A 60 -3.43 25.14 -6.23
CA GLU A 60 -4.64 24.36 -5.99
C GLU A 60 -5.44 24.25 -7.29
N VAL A 61 -5.75 23.02 -7.69
CA VAL A 61 -6.51 22.70 -8.89
C VAL A 61 -7.71 21.84 -8.57
N GLU A 62 -8.75 21.95 -9.38
CA GLU A 62 -9.95 21.13 -9.31
C GLU A 62 -10.25 20.48 -10.66
N ARG A 63 -10.60 19.20 -10.64
CA ARG A 63 -11.11 18.47 -11.80
C ARG A 63 -12.54 18.90 -12.10
N THR A 64 -12.78 19.41 -13.31
CA THR A 64 -14.08 19.97 -13.69
C THR A 64 -15.03 18.94 -14.31
N THR A 65 -14.50 17.90 -14.97
CA THR A 65 -15.28 16.83 -15.62
C THR A 65 -14.64 15.45 -15.43
N HIS A 66 -15.39 14.39 -15.75
CA HIS A 66 -14.94 12.99 -15.65
C HIS A 66 -14.55 12.57 -14.22
N LYS A 67 -15.25 13.08 -13.22
CA LYS A 67 -14.97 12.89 -11.78
C LYS A 67 -15.03 11.42 -11.35
N ASP A 68 -15.77 10.62 -12.11
CA ASP A 68 -15.96 9.18 -12.00
C ASP A 68 -14.75 8.35 -12.46
N LEU A 69 -13.85 8.91 -13.28
CA LEU A 69 -12.68 8.16 -13.76
C LEU A 69 -11.61 8.04 -12.68
N SER A 70 -11.24 6.79 -12.39
CA SER A 70 -10.11 6.45 -11.51
C SER A 70 -8.78 6.99 -12.04
N HIS A 71 -7.87 7.32 -11.14
CA HIS A 71 -6.56 7.89 -11.49
C HIS A 71 -5.46 7.44 -10.52
N GLN A 72 -4.22 7.66 -10.93
CA GLN A 72 -3.02 7.28 -10.18
C GLN A 72 -2.33 8.47 -9.48
N LEU A 73 -2.79 9.70 -9.74
CA LEU A 73 -2.33 10.93 -9.08
C LEU A 73 -2.63 10.85 -7.58
N ARG A 74 -1.60 10.92 -6.75
CA ARG A 74 -1.67 10.79 -5.29
C ARG A 74 -0.60 11.67 -4.65
N PHE A 75 -0.65 11.88 -3.34
CA PHE A 75 0.39 12.62 -2.65
C PHE A 75 1.80 12.07 -2.90
N GLY A 76 2.76 12.96 -3.07
CA GLY A 76 4.19 12.68 -3.18
C GLY A 76 4.64 12.23 -4.56
N VAL A 77 3.73 11.96 -5.51
CA VAL A 77 4.15 11.58 -6.87
C VAL A 77 4.55 12.81 -7.67
N PRO A 78 5.58 12.68 -8.52
CA PRO A 78 5.93 13.73 -9.45
C PRO A 78 4.81 13.88 -10.49
N ALA A 79 4.48 15.11 -10.83
CA ALA A 79 3.46 15.44 -11.79
C ALA A 79 3.85 16.71 -12.55
N ALA A 80 3.15 17.00 -13.64
CA ALA A 80 3.36 18.22 -14.38
C ALA A 80 2.05 18.92 -14.69
N LEU A 81 1.99 20.21 -14.42
CA LEU A 81 0.97 21.09 -14.97
C LEU A 81 1.29 21.31 -16.45
N PHE A 82 0.30 21.15 -17.32
CA PHE A 82 0.47 21.40 -18.75
C PHE A 82 -0.73 22.14 -19.35
N SER A 83 -0.50 22.82 -20.48
CA SER A 83 -1.54 23.35 -21.36
C SER A 83 -1.71 22.45 -22.58
N ASN A 84 -2.95 22.11 -22.95
CA ASN A 84 -3.21 21.31 -24.14
C ASN A 84 -3.15 22.13 -25.45
N HIS A 85 -2.80 23.42 -25.40
CA HIS A 85 -2.54 24.23 -26.59
C HIS A 85 -1.16 23.95 -27.18
N ASP A 86 -0.12 23.86 -26.34
CA ASP A 86 1.21 23.34 -26.69
C ASP A 86 1.73 22.36 -25.62
N PRO A 87 1.28 21.09 -25.62
CA PRO A 87 1.59 20.13 -24.57
C PRO A 87 3.08 19.82 -24.38
N LYS A 88 3.92 20.14 -25.39
CA LYS A 88 5.36 19.84 -25.36
C LYS A 88 6.16 20.93 -24.67
N ASN A 89 5.78 22.19 -24.87
CA ASN A 89 6.53 23.34 -24.33
C ASN A 89 5.84 23.99 -23.13
N ASP A 90 4.51 23.98 -23.09
CA ASP A 90 3.73 24.56 -21.99
C ASP A 90 3.56 23.55 -20.87
N ARG A 91 4.65 23.25 -20.17
CA ARG A 91 4.71 22.26 -19.10
C ARG A 91 5.62 22.72 -17.96
N VAL A 92 5.16 22.55 -16.72
CA VAL A 92 5.98 22.76 -15.52
C VAL A 92 5.83 21.57 -14.58
N GLU A 93 6.96 21.01 -14.17
CA GLU A 93 7.01 19.88 -13.24
C GLU A 93 6.82 20.32 -11.79
N GLY A 94 6.35 19.40 -10.97
CA GLY A 94 6.14 19.60 -9.55
C GLY A 94 5.87 18.29 -8.82
N THR A 95 5.58 18.41 -7.53
CA THR A 95 5.16 17.28 -6.69
C THR A 95 3.77 17.52 -6.14
N ILE A 96 2.91 16.51 -6.18
CA ILE A 96 1.58 16.59 -5.59
C ILE A 96 1.70 16.62 -4.07
N THR A 97 1.27 17.71 -3.45
CA THR A 97 1.32 17.94 -2.00
C THR A 97 -0.02 17.68 -1.31
N TYR A 98 -1.11 17.56 -2.07
CA TYR A 98 -2.40 17.14 -1.56
C TYR A 98 -3.26 16.55 -2.68
N GLN A 99 -4.03 15.51 -2.40
CA GLN A 99 -5.10 15.04 -3.28
C GLN A 99 -6.26 14.56 -2.40
N GLY A 100 -7.47 15.04 -2.71
CA GLY A 100 -8.69 14.67 -1.99
C GLY A 100 -9.92 14.99 -2.82
N GLY A 101 -10.73 13.97 -3.10
CA GLY A 101 -11.86 14.07 -4.03
C GLY A 101 -11.40 14.62 -5.38
N ASP A 102 -12.10 15.65 -5.87
CA ASP A 102 -11.79 16.33 -7.13
C ASP A 102 -10.75 17.44 -7.01
N ARG A 103 -10.16 17.63 -5.82
CA ARG A 103 -9.17 18.68 -5.56
C ARG A 103 -7.77 18.12 -5.39
N LEU A 104 -6.80 18.88 -5.88
CA LEU A 104 -5.38 18.54 -5.79
C LEU A 104 -4.57 19.82 -5.54
N LYS A 105 -3.54 19.74 -4.71
CA LYS A 105 -2.49 20.76 -4.64
C LYS A 105 -1.19 20.19 -5.20
N ILE A 106 -0.54 20.96 -6.06
CA ILE A 106 0.78 20.64 -6.63
C ILE A 106 1.74 21.78 -6.31
N THR A 107 2.91 21.44 -5.77
CA THR A 107 4.02 22.39 -5.66
C THR A 107 4.86 22.30 -6.92
N LEU A 108 4.82 23.34 -7.74
CA LEU A 108 5.56 23.45 -8.99
C LEU A 108 6.98 23.93 -8.74
N TYR A 109 7.93 23.42 -9.50
CA TYR A 109 9.35 23.80 -9.42
C TYR A 109 9.64 25.14 -10.13
N THR A 110 8.81 26.14 -9.85
CA THR A 110 8.88 27.51 -10.37
C THR A 110 8.38 28.47 -9.30
N ASP A 111 8.81 29.73 -9.34
CA ASP A 111 8.46 30.78 -8.37
C ASP A 111 7.14 31.49 -8.70
N GLU A 112 6.78 31.54 -9.98
CA GLU A 112 5.51 32.10 -10.46
C GLU A 112 4.79 31.16 -11.43
N LEU A 113 3.46 31.31 -11.52
CA LEU A 113 2.66 30.60 -12.52
C LEU A 113 3.04 31.09 -13.93
N PRO A 114 3.31 30.19 -14.89
CA PRO A 114 3.58 30.57 -16.27
C PRO A 114 2.41 31.33 -16.91
N ASP A 115 2.68 32.24 -17.84
CA ASP A 115 1.62 33.02 -18.51
C ASP A 115 0.58 32.15 -19.20
N TRP A 116 1.01 31.05 -19.86
CA TRP A 116 0.14 30.09 -20.54
C TRP A 116 -0.86 29.39 -19.59
N SER A 117 -0.62 29.41 -18.27
CA SER A 117 -1.55 28.84 -17.29
C SER A 117 -2.89 29.57 -17.23
N ARG A 118 -3.03 30.71 -17.93
CA ARG A 118 -4.27 31.49 -18.02
C ARG A 118 -5.11 31.18 -19.25
N ASP A 119 -4.56 30.43 -20.21
CA ASP A 119 -5.16 30.24 -21.54
C ASP A 119 -6.15 29.06 -21.61
N GLY A 120 -6.41 28.42 -20.47
CA GLY A 120 -7.35 27.30 -20.33
C GLY A 120 -6.81 25.98 -20.90
N LYS A 121 -7.67 24.95 -20.99
CA LYS A 121 -7.30 23.58 -21.39
C LYS A 121 -6.09 23.02 -20.62
N LEU A 122 -6.10 23.25 -19.31
CA LEU A 122 -5.03 22.80 -18.44
C LEU A 122 -5.25 21.34 -18.01
N GLY A 123 -4.15 20.64 -17.77
CA GLY A 123 -4.15 19.30 -17.21
C GLY A 123 -3.01 19.08 -16.22
N ILE A 124 -3.13 18.02 -15.43
CA ILE A 124 -2.04 17.48 -14.61
C ILE A 124 -1.72 16.08 -15.13
N ASP A 125 -0.50 15.89 -15.63
CA ASP A 125 0.01 14.57 -16.01
C ASP A 125 0.82 13.97 -14.87
N LEU A 126 0.63 12.68 -14.61
CA LEU A 126 1.52 11.89 -13.75
C LEU A 126 2.87 11.74 -14.46
N LEU A 127 3.97 11.96 -13.73
CA LEU A 127 5.32 11.72 -14.23
C LEU A 127 5.84 10.36 -13.73
N PHE A 128 6.88 9.86 -14.41
CA PHE A 128 7.62 8.69 -13.96
C PHE A 128 8.30 8.97 -12.60
N ASP A 129 8.13 8.06 -11.65
CA ASP A 129 8.68 8.21 -10.30
C ASP A 129 10.17 7.83 -10.24
N ASN A 130 11.03 8.72 -10.74
CA ASN A 130 12.48 8.56 -10.59
C ASN A 130 12.94 8.57 -9.13
N ASN A 131 12.28 9.38 -8.30
CA ASN A 131 12.72 9.64 -6.93
C ASN A 131 12.74 8.36 -6.08
N SER A 132 11.69 7.53 -6.15
CA SER A 132 11.65 6.26 -5.42
C SER A 132 12.82 5.33 -5.81
N TYR A 133 13.13 5.23 -7.10
CA TYR A 133 14.29 4.44 -7.55
C TYR A 133 15.61 5.02 -7.09
N ASP A 134 15.78 6.35 -7.17
CA ASP A 134 17.02 7.00 -6.77
C ASP A 134 17.27 6.84 -5.26
N GLU A 135 16.22 6.94 -4.44
CA GLU A 135 16.31 6.67 -2.99
C GLU A 135 16.70 5.23 -2.69
N MET A 136 16.10 4.26 -3.37
CA MET A 136 16.46 2.84 -3.25
C MET A 136 17.91 2.58 -3.69
N GLN A 137 18.35 3.16 -4.81
CA GLN A 137 19.72 3.03 -5.30
C GLN A 137 20.74 3.64 -4.33
N ASN A 138 20.44 4.82 -3.77
CA ASN A 138 21.28 5.49 -2.79
C ASN A 138 21.41 4.66 -1.50
N ALA A 139 20.30 4.11 -1.01
CA ALA A 139 20.31 3.21 0.14
C ALA A 139 21.17 1.97 -0.11
N ILE A 140 21.04 1.31 -1.27
CA ILE A 140 21.88 0.15 -1.63
C ILE A 140 23.37 0.51 -1.64
N LYS A 141 23.74 1.65 -2.25
CA LYS A 141 25.13 2.11 -2.31
C LYS A 141 25.68 2.38 -0.90
N GLN A 142 24.90 3.05 -0.06
CA GLN A 142 25.28 3.31 1.32
C GLN A 142 25.41 2.02 2.14
N ALA A 143 24.48 1.07 1.98
CA ALA A 143 24.55 -0.23 2.64
C ALA A 143 25.81 -1.01 2.24
N SER A 144 26.17 -0.99 0.95
CA SER A 144 27.40 -1.62 0.44
C SER A 144 28.66 -1.06 1.10
N VAL A 145 28.74 0.27 1.26
CA VAL A 145 29.88 0.94 1.92
C VAL A 145 29.93 0.59 3.41
N LEU A 146 28.79 0.62 4.10
CA LEU A 146 28.72 0.34 5.53
C LEU A 146 28.95 -1.15 5.86
N ALA A 147 28.56 -2.07 4.98
CA ALA A 147 28.81 -3.51 5.15
C ALA A 147 30.30 -3.84 5.28
N ALA A 148 31.17 -3.05 4.65
CA ALA A 148 32.62 -3.19 4.75
C ALA A 148 33.20 -2.75 6.11
N LYS A 149 32.41 -2.05 6.94
CA LYS A 149 32.82 -1.57 8.26
C LYS A 149 32.32 -2.53 9.37
N PRO A 150 33.20 -3.20 10.13
CA PRO A 150 32.79 -4.27 11.04
C PRO A 150 31.82 -3.89 12.17
N GLN A 151 31.91 -2.66 12.69
CA GLN A 151 31.06 -2.18 13.80
C GLN A 151 29.82 -1.45 13.28
N GLU A 152 29.98 -0.50 12.36
CA GLU A 152 28.86 0.26 11.77
C GLU A 152 27.94 -0.61 10.90
N GLY A 153 28.47 -1.66 10.28
CA GLY A 153 27.76 -2.56 9.37
C GLY A 153 27.20 -3.83 10.01
N ARG A 154 27.18 -3.95 11.35
CA ARG A 154 26.74 -5.20 12.02
C ARG A 154 25.34 -5.65 11.58
N LEU A 155 24.35 -4.75 11.62
CA LEU A 155 22.98 -5.07 11.22
C LEU A 155 22.94 -5.52 9.75
N ILE A 156 23.68 -4.84 8.88
CA ILE A 156 23.76 -5.17 7.45
C ILE A 156 24.32 -6.58 7.26
N GLN A 157 25.42 -6.91 7.93
CA GLN A 157 26.05 -8.23 7.91
C GLN A 157 25.11 -9.34 8.40
N ILE A 158 24.25 -9.06 9.38
CA ILE A 158 23.23 -10.02 9.81
C ILE A 158 22.20 -10.22 8.71
N LEU A 159 21.65 -9.13 8.16
CA LEU A 159 20.63 -9.20 7.11
C LEU A 159 21.14 -9.80 5.79
N THR A 160 22.44 -9.76 5.52
CA THR A 160 23.08 -10.42 4.37
C THR A 160 23.57 -11.84 4.65
N GLY A 161 23.45 -12.32 5.89
CA GLY A 161 23.80 -13.69 6.29
C GLY A 161 25.26 -13.90 6.74
N ASP A 162 26.06 -12.85 6.85
CA ASP A 162 27.46 -12.91 7.30
C ASP A 162 27.59 -13.08 8.82
N LYS A 163 26.56 -12.74 9.60
CA LYS A 163 26.51 -12.84 11.07
C LYS A 163 25.15 -13.31 11.55
N ALA A 164 25.10 -13.91 12.75
CA ALA A 164 23.85 -14.26 13.42
C ALA A 164 23.31 -13.13 14.31
N PRO A 165 21.99 -12.98 14.45
CA PRO A 165 21.37 -12.04 15.39
C PRO A 165 21.62 -12.43 16.84
N ALA A 166 21.72 -11.43 17.72
CA ALA A 166 21.85 -11.64 19.17
C ALA A 166 20.56 -11.29 19.92
N PHE A 167 20.37 -11.92 21.08
CA PHE A 167 19.22 -11.71 21.97
C PHE A 167 19.68 -11.50 23.42
N ASN A 168 19.08 -10.53 24.09
CA ASN A 168 19.29 -10.24 25.50
C ASN A 168 18.35 -11.06 26.38
N ILE A 169 18.80 -11.37 27.60
CA ILE A 169 17.92 -11.86 28.65
C ILE A 169 17.15 -10.66 29.19
N VAL A 170 15.84 -10.63 28.93
CA VAL A 170 14.92 -9.58 29.35
C VAL A 170 13.81 -10.19 30.21
N ALA A 171 13.29 -9.42 31.16
CA ALA A 171 12.15 -9.85 31.98
C ALA A 171 10.95 -10.21 31.07
N PRO A 172 10.12 -11.19 31.46
CA PRO A 172 8.92 -11.54 30.71
C PRO A 172 8.00 -10.32 30.54
N VAL A 173 7.64 -10.01 29.30
CA VAL A 173 6.69 -8.96 28.95
C VAL A 173 5.29 -9.55 29.00
N SER A 174 4.52 -9.22 30.03
CA SER A 174 3.13 -9.68 30.17
C SER A 174 2.17 -8.67 29.54
N VAL A 175 1.50 -9.06 28.46
CA VAL A 175 0.41 -8.29 27.84
C VAL A 175 -0.89 -9.08 27.93
N PRO A 176 -1.83 -8.74 28.85
CA PRO A 176 -2.99 -9.58 29.17
C PRO A 176 -3.94 -9.91 28.01
N ARG A 177 -3.88 -9.15 26.91
CA ARG A 177 -4.79 -9.30 25.75
C ARG A 177 -4.23 -10.20 24.64
N LEU A 178 -2.99 -10.66 24.75
CA LEU A 178 -2.33 -11.43 23.70
C LEU A 178 -2.39 -12.93 23.99
N ASN A 179 -2.49 -13.72 22.93
CA ASN A 179 -2.33 -15.17 23.04
C ASN A 179 -0.84 -15.55 23.22
N ALA A 180 -0.55 -16.85 23.39
CA ALA A 180 0.80 -17.35 23.63
C ALA A 180 1.79 -16.98 22.50
N SER A 181 1.44 -17.24 21.24
CA SER A 181 2.31 -16.95 20.08
C SER A 181 2.57 -15.45 19.90
N GLN A 182 1.56 -14.61 20.18
CA GLN A 182 1.71 -13.15 20.14
C GLN A 182 2.58 -12.65 21.29
N THR A 183 2.45 -13.23 22.49
CA THR A 183 3.30 -12.91 23.65
C THR A 183 4.75 -13.32 23.39
N GLU A 184 4.98 -14.48 22.80
CA GLU A 184 6.30 -14.93 22.36
C GLU A 184 6.91 -13.96 21.34
N ALA A 185 6.12 -13.50 20.35
CA ALA A 185 6.57 -12.53 19.36
C ALA A 185 6.96 -11.19 20.01
N VAL A 186 6.17 -10.68 20.97
CA VAL A 186 6.51 -9.48 21.75
C VAL A 186 7.81 -9.69 22.54
N GLN A 187 7.94 -10.83 23.22
CA GLN A 187 9.15 -11.17 23.98
C GLN A 187 10.38 -11.24 23.08
N LYS A 188 10.28 -11.90 21.92
CA LYS A 188 11.34 -12.02 20.93
C LYS A 188 11.77 -10.64 20.43
N ILE A 189 10.80 -9.81 20.04
CA ILE A 189 11.04 -8.42 19.62
C ILE A 189 11.80 -7.66 20.69
N VAL A 190 11.36 -7.71 21.94
CA VAL A 190 11.99 -6.95 23.03
C VAL A 190 13.40 -7.46 23.31
N SER A 191 13.60 -8.78 23.31
CA SER A 191 14.90 -9.41 23.56
C SER A 191 15.93 -9.18 22.43
N ALA A 192 15.49 -9.00 21.18
CA ALA A 192 16.40 -8.89 20.05
C ALA A 192 17.32 -7.66 20.14
N GLN A 193 18.61 -7.85 19.87
CA GLN A 193 19.56 -6.75 19.72
C GLN A 193 19.54 -6.20 18.29
N ASP A 194 19.42 -7.09 17.30
CA ASP A 194 19.62 -6.74 15.88
C ASP A 194 18.37 -6.99 15.02
N LEU A 195 17.83 -8.22 15.06
CA LEU A 195 16.75 -8.68 14.18
C LEU A 195 15.71 -9.48 14.96
N ALA A 196 14.43 -9.19 14.73
CA ALA A 196 13.32 -10.06 15.05
C ALA A 196 12.34 -10.12 13.88
N ILE A 197 11.72 -11.28 13.68
CA ILE A 197 10.79 -11.51 12.58
C ILE A 197 9.47 -12.03 13.14
N VAL A 198 8.38 -11.36 12.79
CA VAL A 198 7.01 -11.82 13.08
C VAL A 198 6.39 -12.29 11.78
N HIS A 199 6.29 -13.62 11.62
CA HIS A 199 5.52 -14.22 10.54
C HIS A 199 4.06 -14.24 10.98
N GLY A 200 3.25 -13.37 10.36
CA GLY A 200 1.84 -13.19 10.70
C GLY A 200 0.91 -13.64 9.58
N PRO A 201 0.50 -14.92 9.54
CA PRO A 201 -0.52 -15.46 8.64
C PRO A 201 -1.86 -14.69 8.71
N PRO A 202 -2.77 -14.87 7.73
CA PRO A 202 -4.01 -14.10 7.67
C PRO A 202 -4.88 -14.30 8.92
N GLY A 203 -5.36 -13.18 9.49
CA GLY A 203 -6.25 -13.20 10.65
C GLY A 203 -5.57 -13.43 12.01
N THR A 204 -4.24 -13.56 12.08
CA THR A 204 -3.50 -13.87 13.33
C THR A 204 -3.23 -12.67 14.24
N GLY A 205 -3.66 -11.47 13.84
CA GLY A 205 -3.50 -10.26 14.64
C GLY A 205 -2.10 -9.65 14.60
N LYS A 206 -1.30 -9.88 13.55
CA LYS A 206 0.04 -9.28 13.32
C LYS A 206 0.13 -7.81 13.76
N THR A 207 -0.74 -6.94 13.25
CA THR A 207 -0.73 -5.51 13.59
C THR A 207 -0.98 -5.28 15.09
N THR A 208 -1.86 -6.06 15.72
CA THR A 208 -2.10 -5.99 17.17
C THR A 208 -0.84 -6.38 17.94
N THR A 209 -0.15 -7.44 17.53
CA THR A 209 1.12 -7.89 18.12
C THR A 209 2.19 -6.80 18.00
N LEU A 210 2.35 -6.21 16.81
CA LEU A 210 3.34 -5.15 16.58
C LEU A 210 3.07 -3.91 17.42
N VAL A 211 1.81 -3.49 17.52
CA VAL A 211 1.42 -2.34 18.33
C VAL A 211 1.81 -2.54 19.80
N GLN A 212 1.55 -3.73 20.36
CA GLN A 212 1.95 -4.05 21.73
C GLN A 212 3.47 -4.17 21.90
N ALA A 213 4.17 -4.72 20.90
CA ALA A 213 5.62 -4.80 20.91
C ALA A 213 6.27 -3.41 20.86
N ILE A 214 5.77 -2.51 20.00
CA ILE A 214 6.23 -1.11 19.91
C ILE A 214 5.99 -0.39 21.24
N LYS A 215 4.80 -0.55 21.82
CA LYS A 215 4.49 0.01 23.15
C LYS A 215 5.48 -0.46 24.20
N ALA A 216 5.78 -1.76 24.25
CA ALA A 216 6.77 -2.33 25.18
C ALA A 216 8.18 -1.76 24.94
N LEU A 217 8.63 -1.64 23.68
CA LEU A 217 9.93 -1.05 23.34
C LEU A 217 10.04 0.41 23.77
N VAL A 218 9.02 1.23 23.50
CA VAL A 218 8.98 2.64 23.90
C VAL A 218 9.02 2.77 25.42
N GLN A 219 8.30 1.92 26.15
CA GLN A 219 8.26 1.93 27.62
C GLN A 219 9.60 1.51 28.25
N GLN A 220 10.29 0.51 27.71
CA GLN A 220 11.55 0.02 28.26
C GLN A 220 12.74 0.94 27.96
N ASN A 221 12.87 1.38 26.70
CA ASN A 221 14.07 2.08 26.26
C ASN A 221 13.91 3.61 26.31
N LYS A 222 12.68 4.13 26.39
CA LYS A 222 12.36 5.56 26.18
C LYS A 222 12.94 6.14 24.89
N LYS A 223 13.23 5.28 23.92
CA LYS A 223 13.80 5.65 22.63
C LYS A 223 12.72 5.67 21.56
N GLN A 224 12.97 6.49 20.55
CA GLN A 224 12.08 6.70 19.43
C GLN A 224 12.10 5.51 18.47
N VAL A 225 10.92 5.11 17.99
CA VAL A 225 10.76 4.00 17.04
C VAL A 225 10.28 4.54 15.70
N LEU A 226 10.92 4.11 14.61
CA LEU A 226 10.44 4.37 13.25
C LEU A 226 9.62 3.17 12.77
N VAL A 227 8.36 3.40 12.44
CA VAL A 227 7.44 2.37 11.95
C VAL A 227 7.13 2.65 10.49
N VAL A 228 7.36 1.67 9.62
CA VAL A 228 7.21 1.84 8.18
C VAL A 228 6.46 0.67 7.55
N ALA A 229 5.84 0.94 6.41
CA ALA A 229 5.20 -0.07 5.58
C ALA A 229 5.30 0.33 4.09
N PRO A 230 5.16 -0.61 3.14
CA PRO A 230 5.20 -0.31 1.72
C PRO A 230 3.99 0.52 1.23
N SER A 231 2.84 0.47 1.91
CA SER A 231 1.62 1.18 1.51
C SER A 231 1.13 2.20 2.55
N ASN A 232 0.58 3.32 2.11
CA ASN A 232 0.00 4.34 3.01
C ASN A 232 -1.11 3.76 3.88
N THR A 233 -1.96 2.87 3.36
CA THR A 233 -3.04 2.22 4.11
C THR A 233 -2.52 1.43 5.31
N ALA A 234 -1.39 0.73 5.17
CA ALA A 234 -0.78 0.00 6.27
C ALA A 234 -0.17 0.95 7.33
N VAL A 235 0.49 2.02 6.87
CA VAL A 235 1.03 3.06 7.77
C VAL A 235 -0.09 3.73 8.56
N ASP A 236 -1.20 4.08 7.90
CA ASP A 236 -2.35 4.72 8.52
C ASP A 236 -2.98 3.82 9.59
N LEU A 237 -3.19 2.53 9.30
CA LEU A 237 -3.71 1.57 10.27
C LEU A 237 -2.82 1.47 11.52
N LEU A 238 -1.50 1.40 11.35
CA LEU A 238 -0.55 1.39 12.46
C LEU A 238 -0.60 2.70 13.24
N SER A 239 -0.67 3.84 12.55
CA SER A 239 -0.73 5.17 13.18
C SER A 239 -1.94 5.31 14.11
N GLU A 240 -3.13 4.88 13.64
CA GLU A 240 -4.35 4.88 14.44
C GLU A 240 -4.21 3.98 15.67
N LYS A 241 -3.79 2.72 15.47
CA LYS A 241 -3.69 1.74 16.57
C LYS A 241 -2.64 2.10 17.62
N LEU A 242 -1.51 2.67 17.21
CA LEU A 242 -0.47 3.14 18.13
C LEU A 242 -0.97 4.33 18.96
N THR A 243 -1.73 5.23 18.34
CA THR A 243 -2.37 6.36 19.03
C THR A 243 -3.44 5.87 20.02
N ASP A 244 -4.22 4.84 19.66
CA ASP A 244 -5.21 4.21 20.56
C ASP A 244 -4.60 3.59 21.80
N GLU A 245 -3.34 3.18 21.72
CA GLU A 245 -2.57 2.70 22.87
C GLU A 245 -1.93 3.82 23.70
N GLY A 246 -2.19 5.08 23.36
CA GLY A 246 -1.75 6.28 24.07
C GLY A 246 -0.33 6.73 23.73
N LEU A 247 0.24 6.27 22.61
CA LEU A 247 1.57 6.71 22.17
C LEU A 247 1.50 8.04 21.41
N ASN A 248 2.50 8.91 21.58
CA ASN A 248 2.63 10.12 20.77
C ASN A 248 3.17 9.76 19.37
N VAL A 249 2.27 9.62 18.40
CA VAL A 249 2.58 9.26 17.01
C VAL A 249 2.68 10.49 16.13
N LEU A 250 3.72 10.57 15.28
CA LEU A 250 3.85 11.55 14.20
C LEU A 250 3.82 10.85 12.84
N ARG A 251 2.81 11.15 12.02
CA ARG A 251 2.63 10.61 10.67
C ARG A 251 3.31 11.51 9.64
N ILE A 252 4.31 10.96 8.95
CA ILE A 252 5.05 11.66 7.88
C ILE A 252 4.48 11.29 6.53
N GLY A 253 4.08 12.31 5.75
CA GLY A 253 3.38 12.16 4.48
C GLY A 253 1.85 12.10 4.66
N ASN A 254 1.12 12.14 3.55
CA ASN A 254 -0.33 12.21 3.61
C ASN A 254 -1.00 10.85 3.82
N PRO A 255 -2.04 10.78 4.67
CA PRO A 255 -2.88 9.61 4.81
C PRO A 255 -3.57 9.24 3.50
N ALA A 256 -3.73 7.95 3.24
CA ALA A 256 -4.62 7.45 2.20
C ALA A 256 -6.10 7.52 2.61
N ARG A 257 -6.37 7.45 3.93
CA ARG A 257 -7.73 7.52 4.48
C ARG A 257 -8.03 8.94 4.98
N VAL A 258 -9.27 9.39 4.75
CA VAL A 258 -9.73 10.76 5.09
C VAL A 258 -10.30 10.82 6.53
N SER A 259 -9.76 10.08 7.49
CA SER A 259 -10.24 10.17 8.89
C SER A 259 -9.66 11.43 9.55
N GLU A 260 -10.49 12.20 10.26
CA GLU A 260 -10.03 13.39 11.01
C GLU A 260 -8.93 13.01 12.01
N LYS A 261 -9.06 11.84 12.63
CA LYS A 261 -8.06 11.27 13.52
C LYS A 261 -6.71 11.13 12.82
N LEU A 262 -6.65 10.49 11.65
CA LEU A 262 -5.39 10.35 10.91
C LEU A 262 -4.81 11.70 10.50
N PHE A 263 -5.67 12.62 10.06
CA PHE A 263 -5.23 13.96 9.69
C PHE A 263 -4.56 14.67 10.87
N SER A 264 -5.12 14.58 12.09
CA SER A 264 -4.53 15.17 13.30
C SER A 264 -3.15 14.60 13.67
N LEU A 265 -2.79 13.41 13.18
CA LEU A 265 -1.49 12.79 13.40
C LEU A 265 -0.42 13.28 12.42
N THR A 266 -0.82 13.90 11.31
CA THR A 266 0.11 14.35 10.27
C THR A 266 1.00 15.47 10.76
N LEU A 267 2.20 15.55 10.19
CA LEU A 267 3.11 16.67 10.47
C LEU A 267 2.44 18.02 10.21
N ASP A 268 1.75 18.19 9.08
CA ASP A 268 1.15 19.46 8.70
C ASP A 268 0.04 19.90 9.66
N SER A 269 -0.79 18.96 10.15
CA SER A 269 -1.81 19.27 11.17
C SER A 269 -1.14 19.65 12.50
N LYS A 270 -0.12 18.89 12.93
CA LYS A 270 0.59 19.19 14.18
C LYS A 270 1.36 20.50 14.14
N VAL A 271 1.96 20.86 12.99
CA VAL A 271 2.56 22.18 12.76
C VAL A 271 1.49 23.25 12.83
N SER A 272 0.31 23.01 12.25
CA SER A 272 -0.80 23.95 12.26
C SER A 272 -1.34 24.26 13.66
N GLU A 273 -1.32 23.25 14.53
CA GLU A 273 -1.78 23.32 15.93
C GLU A 273 -0.70 23.79 16.92
N HIS A 274 0.57 23.84 16.50
CA HIS A 274 1.68 24.23 17.36
C HIS A 274 1.53 25.68 17.87
N ALA A 275 1.97 25.92 19.11
CA ALA A 275 1.84 27.24 19.77
C ALA A 275 2.49 28.36 18.95
N ASP A 276 3.66 28.09 18.38
CA ASP A 276 4.46 29.05 17.60
C ASP A 276 3.93 29.27 16.17
N ASN A 277 2.94 28.51 15.71
CA ASN A 277 2.36 28.70 14.37
C ASN A 277 1.62 30.04 14.23
N LYS A 278 1.17 30.63 15.35
CA LYS A 278 0.61 31.99 15.36
C LYS A 278 1.63 33.02 14.90
N GLU A 279 2.89 32.84 15.26
CA GLU A 279 3.99 33.71 14.84
C GLU A 279 4.26 33.56 13.34
N ILE A 280 4.29 32.33 12.83
CA ILE A 280 4.41 32.05 11.39
C ILE A 280 3.31 32.77 10.60
N LYS A 281 2.04 32.66 11.02
CA LYS A 281 0.92 33.33 10.35
C LYS A 281 1.09 34.86 10.33
N LYS A 282 1.59 35.44 11.44
CA LYS A 282 1.87 36.87 11.53
C LYS A 282 3.00 37.29 10.59
N LEU A 283 4.12 36.56 10.58
CA LEU A 283 5.26 36.82 9.71
C LEU A 283 4.90 36.66 8.23
N LYS A 284 4.17 35.60 7.85
CA LYS A 284 3.67 35.41 6.46
C LYS A 284 2.80 36.57 5.99
N LYS A 285 1.89 37.07 6.85
CA LYS A 285 1.06 38.25 6.54
C LYS A 285 1.91 39.51 6.33
N GLN A 286 2.94 39.69 7.17
CA GLN A 286 3.86 40.82 7.05
C GLN A 286 4.68 40.75 5.75
N ALA A 287 5.23 39.58 5.42
CA ALA A 287 5.96 39.35 4.16
C ALA A 287 5.08 39.61 2.93
N SER A 288 3.82 39.15 2.95
CA SER A 288 2.86 39.42 1.87
C SER A 288 2.63 40.92 1.68
N ALA A 289 2.46 41.69 2.77
CA ALA A 289 2.28 43.13 2.68
C ALA A 289 3.49 43.84 2.03
N TYR A 290 4.72 43.43 2.36
CA TYR A 290 5.92 43.95 1.70
C TYR A 290 5.97 43.60 0.21
N LYS A 291 5.60 42.37 -0.17
CA LYS A 291 5.49 41.97 -1.60
C LYS A 291 4.44 42.81 -2.33
N ASP A 292 3.25 42.98 -1.75
CA ASP A 292 2.18 43.77 -2.35
C ASP A 292 2.59 45.23 -2.57
N MET A 293 3.28 45.83 -1.60
CA MET A 293 3.87 47.16 -1.74
C MET A 293 4.89 47.22 -2.87
N ALA A 294 5.77 46.22 -2.97
CA ALA A 294 6.77 46.14 -4.03
C ALA A 294 6.14 46.00 -5.43
N HIS A 295 5.01 45.28 -5.55
CA HIS A 295 4.28 45.08 -6.81
C HIS A 295 3.43 46.28 -7.26
N LYS A 296 3.20 47.31 -6.42
CA LYS A 296 2.51 48.55 -6.82
C LYS A 296 3.34 49.44 -7.75
N TYR A 297 4.67 49.29 -7.75
CA TYR A 297 5.59 50.05 -8.61
C TYR A 297 5.73 49.41 -9.99
N LYS A 298 4.72 49.56 -10.88
CA LYS A 298 4.67 48.80 -12.15
C LYS A 298 5.04 49.52 -13.45
N ARG A 299 5.15 50.85 -13.57
CA ARG A 299 5.20 51.48 -14.93
C ARG A 299 6.06 52.73 -15.18
N SER A 300 6.79 53.29 -14.22
CA SER A 300 7.81 54.32 -14.48
C SER A 300 8.93 54.15 -13.47
N PHE A 301 10.20 54.18 -13.88
CA PHE A 301 11.33 53.87 -13.01
C PHE A 301 12.38 54.98 -13.01
N GLY A 302 12.37 55.82 -11.97
CA GLY A 302 13.57 56.49 -11.49
C GLY A 302 14.49 55.53 -10.71
N LYS A 303 15.78 55.87 -10.56
CA LYS A 303 16.75 55.07 -9.79
C LYS A 303 16.29 54.82 -8.34
N ALA A 304 15.71 55.84 -7.69
CA ALA A 304 15.23 55.77 -6.32
C ALA A 304 14.07 54.76 -6.13
N GLU A 305 13.15 54.69 -7.09
CA GLU A 305 11.99 53.77 -7.03
C GLU A 305 12.43 52.31 -7.22
N ARG A 306 13.48 52.06 -8.03
CA ARG A 306 14.10 50.74 -8.16
C ARG A 306 14.79 50.31 -6.87
N ASP A 307 15.52 51.21 -6.22
CA ASP A 307 16.20 50.94 -4.96
C ASP A 307 15.19 50.66 -3.84
N GLN A 308 14.08 51.41 -3.79
CA GLN A 308 13.00 51.18 -2.82
C GLN A 308 12.27 49.85 -3.05
N ARG A 309 11.98 49.50 -4.31
CA ARG A 309 11.40 48.19 -4.67
C ARG A 309 12.32 47.04 -4.24
N LYS A 310 13.63 47.17 -4.48
CA LYS A 310 14.63 46.18 -4.06
C LYS A 310 14.68 46.03 -2.54
N ALA A 311 14.62 47.14 -1.80
CA ALA A 311 14.57 47.12 -0.34
C ALA A 311 13.32 46.40 0.20
N LEU A 312 12.14 46.65 -0.36
CA LEU A 312 10.89 45.97 0.03
C LEU A 312 10.95 44.46 -0.22
N PHE A 313 11.50 44.02 -1.35
CA PHE A 313 11.73 42.60 -1.60
C PHE A 313 12.75 42.01 -0.64
N ASN A 314 13.85 42.71 -0.33
CA ASN A 314 14.83 42.22 0.63
C ASN A 314 14.23 42.02 2.02
N GLU A 315 13.38 42.94 2.49
CA GLU A 315 12.66 42.77 3.76
C GLU A 315 11.69 41.58 3.71
N ALA A 316 10.93 41.41 2.63
CA ALA A 316 10.07 40.24 2.46
C ALA A 316 10.87 38.93 2.49
N HIS A 317 12.03 38.86 1.82
CA HIS A 317 12.90 37.69 1.84
C HIS A 317 13.47 37.40 3.23
N LYS A 318 13.87 38.44 3.97
CA LYS A 318 14.36 38.29 5.35
C LYS A 318 13.29 37.70 6.26
N ILE A 319 12.06 38.22 6.19
CA ILE A 319 10.93 37.68 6.96
C ILE A 319 10.63 36.22 6.56
N MET A 320 10.69 35.89 5.27
CA MET A 320 10.50 34.51 4.81
C MET A 320 11.59 33.57 5.32
N LYS A 321 12.83 34.05 5.50
CA LYS A 321 13.91 33.28 6.14
C LYS A 321 13.60 33.00 7.61
N ASP A 322 13.08 33.99 8.33
CA ASP A 322 12.67 33.84 9.74
C ASP A 322 11.47 32.88 9.87
N VAL A 323 10.52 32.93 8.93
CA VAL A 323 9.43 31.96 8.82
C VAL A 323 9.98 30.54 8.65
N ALA A 324 10.91 30.34 7.71
CA ALA A 324 11.50 29.02 7.46
C ALA A 324 12.26 28.48 8.68
N ALA A 325 12.98 29.35 9.40
CA ALA A 325 13.67 28.98 10.64
C ALA A 325 12.69 28.57 11.75
N THR A 326 11.60 29.32 11.90
CA THR A 326 10.55 29.01 12.88
C THR A 326 9.82 27.72 12.51
N GLU A 327 9.49 27.52 11.23
CA GLU A 327 8.90 26.27 10.73
C GLU A 327 9.81 25.08 11.03
N GLN A 328 11.11 25.21 10.79
CA GLN A 328 12.07 24.15 11.11
C GLN A 328 12.12 23.88 12.62
N HIS A 329 12.10 24.92 13.47
CA HIS A 329 12.05 24.75 14.92
C HIS A 329 10.83 23.96 15.39
N ILE A 330 9.65 24.28 14.85
CA ILE A 330 8.41 23.56 15.16
C ILE A 330 8.52 22.09 14.73
N VAL A 331 9.02 21.83 13.52
CA VAL A 331 9.22 20.47 13.02
C VAL A 331 10.16 19.70 13.93
N ASP A 332 11.30 20.28 14.32
CA ASP A 332 12.28 19.64 15.20
C ASP A 332 11.69 19.35 16.58
N ASP A 333 10.91 20.27 17.16
CA ASP A 333 10.21 20.06 18.42
C ASP A 333 9.21 18.90 18.34
N LEU A 334 8.39 18.87 17.29
CA LEU A 334 7.42 17.81 17.06
C LEU A 334 8.07 16.45 16.85
N VAL A 335 9.14 16.40 16.05
CA VAL A 335 9.93 15.19 15.80
C VAL A 335 10.58 14.71 17.10
N ASN A 336 11.20 15.58 17.89
CA ASN A 336 11.85 15.18 19.14
C ASN A 336 10.86 14.70 20.22
N LYS A 337 9.64 15.25 20.25
CA LYS A 337 8.60 14.85 21.21
C LYS A 337 7.86 13.57 20.82
N ALA A 338 7.87 13.20 19.54
CA ALA A 338 7.20 11.98 19.08
C ALA A 338 7.86 10.74 19.68
N GLN A 339 7.07 9.79 20.18
CA GLN A 339 7.58 8.49 20.62
C GLN A 339 7.70 7.52 19.44
N VAL A 340 6.78 7.64 18.48
CA VAL A 340 6.75 6.83 17.28
C VAL A 340 6.59 7.74 16.07
N ILE A 341 7.43 7.53 15.06
CA ILE A 341 7.28 8.17 13.76
C ILE A 341 6.83 7.11 12.77
N THR A 342 5.77 7.39 12.02
CA THR A 342 5.20 6.47 11.03
C THR A 342 5.36 7.05 9.63
N ALA A 343 5.89 6.28 8.68
CA ALA A 343 6.08 6.71 7.28
C ALA A 343 5.99 5.52 6.31
N THR A 344 5.94 5.77 5.00
CA THR A 344 6.23 4.69 4.03
C THR A 344 7.72 4.39 3.97
N LEU A 345 8.13 3.29 3.34
CA LEU A 345 9.56 2.94 3.18
C LEU A 345 10.38 4.09 2.56
N VAL A 346 9.90 4.66 1.45
CA VAL A 346 10.53 5.83 0.81
C VAL A 346 10.29 7.11 1.63
N GLY A 347 9.11 7.25 2.24
CA GLY A 347 8.77 8.36 3.12
C GLY A 347 9.67 8.47 4.36
N ALA A 348 10.38 7.39 4.74
CA ALA A 348 11.40 7.43 5.78
C ALA A 348 12.56 8.38 5.44
N ASN A 349 12.78 8.73 4.16
CA ASN A 349 13.78 9.70 3.72
C ASN A 349 13.24 11.13 3.54
N HIS A 350 12.00 11.39 3.98
CA HIS A 350 11.42 12.73 4.00
C HIS A 350 12.35 13.70 4.76
N TYR A 351 12.53 14.91 4.23
CA TYR A 351 13.54 15.86 4.69
C TYR A 351 13.47 16.17 6.20
N THR A 352 12.28 16.08 6.81
CA THR A 352 12.07 16.36 8.24
C THR A 352 12.65 15.30 9.16
N ILE A 353 12.80 14.08 8.66
CA ILE A 353 13.26 12.94 9.45
C ILE A 353 14.49 12.28 8.84
N ARG A 354 14.96 12.70 7.66
CA ARG A 354 16.06 12.10 6.89
C ARG A 354 17.30 11.83 7.74
N ASP A 355 17.71 12.80 8.53
CA ASP A 355 18.93 12.73 9.34
C ASP A 355 18.69 12.22 10.77
N VAL A 356 17.44 11.89 11.12
CA VAL A 356 17.08 11.33 12.43
C VAL A 356 17.51 9.87 12.50
N LYS A 357 18.22 9.52 13.58
CA LYS A 357 18.58 8.13 13.91
C LYS A 357 17.60 7.54 14.90
N PHE A 358 17.24 6.30 14.68
CA PHE A 358 16.30 5.54 15.50
C PHE A 358 17.03 4.38 16.18
N ASP A 359 16.49 3.94 17.31
CA ASP A 359 16.98 2.72 17.94
C ASP A 359 16.53 1.49 17.16
N THR A 360 15.23 1.48 16.86
CA THR A 360 14.54 0.38 16.22
C THR A 360 13.71 0.88 15.05
N VAL A 361 13.79 0.15 13.93
CA VAL A 361 12.88 0.25 12.79
C VAL A 361 11.95 -0.95 12.78
N VAL A 362 10.65 -0.71 12.61
CA VAL A 362 9.65 -1.75 12.39
C VAL A 362 9.16 -1.65 10.97
N ILE A 363 9.26 -2.73 10.19
CA ILE A 363 8.72 -2.82 8.83
C ILE A 363 7.54 -3.78 8.85
N ASP A 364 6.32 -3.26 8.75
CA ASP A 364 5.11 -4.07 8.54
C ASP A 364 4.88 -4.30 7.04
N GLU A 365 4.14 -5.36 6.72
CA GLU A 365 3.93 -5.87 5.36
C GLU A 365 5.25 -6.06 4.58
N ALA A 366 6.31 -6.47 5.27
CA ALA A 366 7.64 -6.67 4.68
C ALA A 366 7.67 -7.74 3.57
N GLY A 367 6.67 -8.65 3.54
CA GLY A 367 6.48 -9.64 2.47
C GLY A 367 6.03 -9.05 1.13
N GLN A 368 5.61 -7.78 1.10
CA GLN A 368 5.26 -7.04 -0.13
C GLN A 368 6.23 -5.91 -0.45
N ALA A 369 7.32 -5.80 0.33
CA ALA A 369 8.31 -4.76 0.13
C ALA A 369 9.43 -5.25 -0.79
N LEU A 370 9.78 -4.41 -1.78
CA LEU A 370 11.04 -4.58 -2.50
C LEU A 370 12.20 -4.43 -1.51
N GLU A 371 13.11 -5.39 -1.47
CA GLU A 371 14.29 -5.35 -0.61
C GLU A 371 15.10 -4.04 -0.72
N PRO A 372 15.31 -3.45 -1.93
CA PRO A 372 15.92 -2.12 -2.05
C PRO A 372 15.25 -1.04 -1.21
N ALA A 373 13.93 -1.03 -1.12
CA ALA A 373 13.18 -0.04 -0.34
C ALA A 373 13.30 -0.26 1.16
N CYS A 374 13.48 -1.50 1.63
CA CYS A 374 13.70 -1.81 3.04
C CYS A 374 15.01 -1.20 3.56
N TRP A 375 16.04 -1.07 2.72
CA TRP A 375 17.32 -0.49 3.13
C TRP A 375 17.23 0.98 3.52
N ILE A 376 16.29 1.75 2.94
CA ILE A 376 16.10 3.18 3.23
C ILE A 376 15.92 3.42 4.75
N PRO A 377 14.91 2.84 5.42
CA PRO A 377 14.75 2.99 6.86
C PRO A 377 15.77 2.19 7.68
N ILE A 378 16.21 1.01 7.23
CA ILE A 378 17.14 0.14 7.98
C ILE A 378 18.46 0.87 8.30
N LEU A 379 18.98 1.67 7.36
CA LEU A 379 20.24 2.42 7.53
C LEU A 379 20.15 3.56 8.58
N LYS A 380 18.97 3.76 9.16
CA LYS A 380 18.71 4.76 10.19
C LYS A 380 18.64 4.16 11.60
N ALA A 381 18.76 2.83 11.73
CA ALA A 381 18.65 2.14 13.02
C ALA A 381 19.72 1.06 13.23
N GLN A 382 19.82 0.60 14.48
CA GLN A 382 20.69 -0.49 14.88
C GLN A 382 19.94 -1.83 14.97
N LYS A 383 18.62 -1.76 15.10
CA LYS A 383 17.72 -2.91 15.19
C LYS A 383 16.59 -2.80 14.18
N VAL A 384 16.24 -3.92 13.55
CA VAL A 384 15.07 -4.04 12.66
C VAL A 384 14.12 -5.14 13.12
N ILE A 385 12.83 -4.86 13.03
CA ILE A 385 11.76 -5.83 13.22
C ILE A 385 11.04 -5.95 11.87
N LEU A 386 11.07 -7.14 11.28
CA LEU A 386 10.36 -7.42 10.04
C LEU A 386 9.07 -8.15 10.38
N ALA A 387 7.95 -7.67 9.86
CA ALA A 387 6.67 -8.30 10.06
C ALA A 387 5.92 -8.41 8.74
N GLY A 388 5.33 -9.58 8.51
CA GLY A 388 4.64 -9.85 7.26
C GLY A 388 4.33 -11.31 7.08
N ASP A 389 3.94 -11.66 5.86
CA ASP A 389 3.68 -13.03 5.45
C ASP A 389 4.27 -13.25 4.06
N HIS A 390 5.35 -14.02 3.98
CA HIS A 390 6.02 -14.34 2.72
C HIS A 390 5.31 -15.47 1.95
N CYS A 391 4.27 -16.09 2.54
CA CYS A 391 3.38 -17.04 1.87
C CYS A 391 2.18 -16.35 1.19
N GLN A 392 2.07 -15.02 1.28
CA GLN A 392 1.10 -14.19 0.57
C GLN A 392 1.75 -13.43 -0.60
N LEU A 393 1.03 -12.47 -1.18
CA LEU A 393 1.46 -11.69 -2.34
C LEU A 393 2.88 -11.10 -2.19
N PRO A 394 3.79 -11.37 -3.15
CA PRO A 394 5.09 -10.70 -3.22
C PRO A 394 4.93 -9.24 -3.69
N PRO A 395 6.00 -8.42 -3.66
CA PRO A 395 5.99 -7.11 -4.30
C PRO A 395 5.63 -7.21 -5.79
N THR A 396 4.89 -6.23 -6.31
CA THR A 396 4.64 -6.09 -7.75
C THR A 396 5.92 -5.68 -8.46
N ILE A 397 6.35 -6.48 -9.44
CA ILE A 397 7.56 -6.26 -10.24
C ILE A 397 7.16 -6.26 -11.71
N LYS A 398 7.57 -5.24 -12.45
CA LYS A 398 7.24 -5.04 -13.86
C LYS A 398 8.18 -5.83 -14.78
N SER A 399 9.46 -5.90 -14.43
CA SER A 399 10.46 -6.68 -15.14
C SER A 399 10.38 -8.16 -14.75
N ALA A 400 9.82 -8.98 -15.64
CA ALA A 400 9.80 -10.44 -15.49
C ALA A 400 11.22 -11.01 -15.35
N GLU A 401 12.21 -10.41 -16.02
CA GLU A 401 13.62 -10.78 -15.89
C GLU A 401 14.16 -10.47 -14.48
N ALA A 402 13.90 -9.28 -13.94
CA ALA A 402 14.35 -8.91 -12.59
C ALA A 402 13.68 -9.79 -11.54
N ALA A 403 12.37 -10.06 -11.68
CA ALA A 403 11.62 -10.97 -10.82
C ALA A 403 12.25 -12.37 -10.80
N LYS A 404 12.46 -12.98 -11.98
CA LYS A 404 13.06 -14.31 -12.10
C LYS A 404 14.47 -14.40 -11.50
N ASN A 405 15.24 -13.32 -11.57
CA ASN A 405 16.61 -13.27 -11.05
C ASN A 405 16.72 -12.92 -9.55
N GLY A 406 15.58 -12.81 -8.85
CA GLY A 406 15.51 -12.76 -7.39
C GLY A 406 15.04 -11.42 -6.80
N LEU A 407 14.54 -10.48 -7.61
CA LEU A 407 13.96 -9.24 -7.07
C LEU A 407 12.61 -9.50 -6.36
N SER A 408 11.92 -10.59 -6.70
CA SER A 408 10.66 -11.03 -6.05
C SER A 408 10.87 -11.62 -4.66
N THR A 409 12.07 -12.12 -4.36
CA THR A 409 12.41 -12.64 -3.04
C THR A 409 12.65 -11.49 -2.07
N THR A 410 11.72 -11.29 -1.14
CA THR A 410 11.77 -10.17 -0.20
C THR A 410 12.86 -10.33 0.86
N LEU A 411 13.25 -9.21 1.49
CA LEU A 411 14.18 -9.24 2.63
C LEU A 411 13.62 -10.09 3.80
N LEU A 412 12.30 -10.06 4.01
CA LEU A 412 11.63 -10.90 5.00
C LEU A 412 11.86 -12.39 4.72
N GLU A 413 11.63 -12.82 3.47
CA GLU A 413 11.80 -14.21 3.05
C GLU A 413 13.27 -14.67 3.19
N LYS A 414 14.22 -13.83 2.76
CA LYS A 414 15.66 -14.13 2.92
C LYS A 414 16.07 -14.24 4.39
N CYS A 415 15.68 -13.27 5.22
CA CYS A 415 16.07 -13.27 6.64
C CYS A 415 15.38 -14.39 7.43
N ALA A 416 14.14 -14.75 7.09
CA ALA A 416 13.44 -15.87 7.72
C ALA A 416 14.14 -17.22 7.41
N ALA A 417 14.67 -17.37 6.20
CA ALA A 417 15.45 -18.55 5.82
C ALA A 417 16.84 -18.56 6.46
N LEU A 418 17.51 -17.41 6.52
CA LEU A 418 18.87 -17.28 7.09
C LEU A 418 18.90 -17.41 8.61
N HIS A 419 17.89 -16.87 9.31
CA HIS A 419 17.85 -16.78 10.77
C HIS A 419 16.53 -17.31 11.34
N PRO A 420 16.24 -18.62 11.25
CA PRO A 420 15.00 -19.20 11.80
C PRO A 420 14.80 -18.91 13.29
N GLU A 421 15.88 -18.74 14.06
CA GLU A 421 15.85 -18.42 15.49
C GLU A 421 15.28 -17.03 15.81
N ALA A 422 15.28 -16.13 14.81
CA ALA A 422 14.69 -14.80 14.91
C ALA A 422 13.19 -14.77 14.53
N VAL A 423 12.65 -15.86 13.99
CA VAL A 423 11.27 -15.96 13.50
C VAL A 423 10.33 -16.45 14.60
N VAL A 424 9.21 -15.76 14.76
CA VAL A 424 8.05 -16.25 15.51
C VAL A 424 6.84 -16.29 14.58
N LEU A 425 6.23 -17.46 14.46
CA LEU A 425 4.98 -17.67 13.72
C LEU A 425 3.80 -17.40 14.65
N LEU A 426 2.88 -16.53 14.23
CA LEU A 426 1.60 -16.39 14.93
C LEU A 426 0.67 -17.53 14.51
N GLU A 427 0.24 -18.34 15.48
CA GLU A 427 -0.47 -19.60 15.19
C GLU A 427 -2.00 -19.47 15.25
N GLU A 428 -2.52 -18.62 16.12
CA GLU A 428 -3.98 -18.52 16.34
C GLU A 428 -4.59 -17.41 15.48
N GLN A 429 -5.59 -17.75 14.66
CA GLN A 429 -6.31 -16.83 13.78
C GLN A 429 -7.74 -16.55 14.24
N TYR A 430 -8.20 -15.33 13.96
CA TYR A 430 -9.50 -14.78 14.36
C TYR A 430 -10.39 -14.40 13.16
N ARG A 431 -10.06 -14.81 11.93
CA ARG A 431 -10.75 -14.43 10.69
C ARG A 431 -11.62 -15.50 10.05
N MET A 432 -11.18 -16.75 9.98
CA MET A 432 -11.80 -17.80 9.16
C MET A 432 -12.48 -18.85 10.04
N HIS A 433 -13.50 -19.51 9.49
CA HIS A 433 -13.93 -20.83 9.96
C HIS A 433 -12.75 -21.82 9.90
N GLN A 434 -12.74 -22.84 10.76
CA GLN A 434 -11.64 -23.80 10.80
C GLN A 434 -11.46 -24.55 9.46
N ASP A 435 -12.57 -24.89 8.78
CA ASP A 435 -12.53 -25.61 7.51
C ASP A 435 -12.04 -24.73 6.35
N ILE A 436 -12.33 -23.42 6.38
CA ILE A 436 -11.77 -22.45 5.41
C ILE A 436 -10.26 -22.33 5.64
N MET A 437 -9.84 -22.25 6.90
CA MET A 437 -8.43 -22.14 7.27
C MET A 437 -7.62 -23.40 6.95
N GLY A 438 -8.22 -24.58 7.08
CA GLY A 438 -7.50 -25.86 7.16
C GLY A 438 -6.61 -26.14 5.95
N PHE A 439 -7.10 -25.91 4.73
CA PHE A 439 -6.28 -26.08 3.52
C PHE A 439 -5.06 -25.16 3.50
N SER A 440 -5.28 -23.84 3.66
CA SER A 440 -4.17 -22.87 3.70
C SER A 440 -3.19 -23.17 4.83
N SER A 441 -3.68 -23.61 5.99
CA SER A 441 -2.84 -24.02 7.14
C SER A 441 -1.90 -25.15 6.77
N ALA A 442 -2.42 -26.22 6.16
CA ALA A 442 -1.64 -27.38 5.74
C ALA A 442 -0.61 -27.02 4.66
N GLU A 443 -1.05 -26.34 3.61
CA GLU A 443 -0.25 -26.08 2.40
C GLU A 443 0.86 -25.04 2.64
N PHE A 444 0.54 -23.93 3.30
CA PHE A 444 1.47 -22.79 3.42
C PHE A 444 2.14 -22.68 4.79
N TYR A 445 1.56 -23.27 5.84
CA TYR A 445 1.96 -23.02 7.22
C TYR A 445 2.18 -24.32 8.01
N GLN A 446 2.44 -25.44 7.33
CA GLN A 446 2.80 -26.73 7.94
C GLN A 446 1.75 -27.25 8.94
N GLY A 447 0.48 -26.90 8.75
CA GLY A 447 -0.62 -27.28 9.63
C GLY A 447 -0.62 -26.58 11.00
N LYS A 448 0.19 -25.53 11.20
CA LYS A 448 0.36 -24.88 12.51
C LYS A 448 -0.75 -23.89 12.86
N LEU A 449 -1.56 -23.44 11.90
CA LEU A 449 -2.63 -22.48 12.19
C LEU A 449 -3.79 -23.12 12.94
N LYS A 450 -4.30 -22.39 13.93
CA LYS A 450 -5.42 -22.78 14.79
C LYS A 450 -6.50 -21.71 14.73
N ALA A 451 -7.74 -22.13 14.54
CA ALA A 451 -8.87 -21.22 14.60
C ALA A 451 -9.24 -20.93 16.06
N HIS A 452 -9.30 -19.65 16.45
CA HIS A 452 -9.77 -19.28 17.79
C HIS A 452 -11.21 -19.74 18.02
N ALA A 453 -11.58 -20.03 19.26
CA ALA A 453 -12.89 -20.58 19.60
C ALA A 453 -14.07 -19.70 19.14
N SER A 454 -13.90 -18.37 19.12
CA SER A 454 -14.95 -17.44 18.64
C SER A 454 -15.24 -17.53 17.14
N VAL A 455 -14.47 -18.34 16.41
CA VAL A 455 -14.47 -18.36 14.95
C VAL A 455 -14.45 -19.73 14.34
N ALA A 456 -13.92 -20.72 15.07
CA ALA A 456 -13.70 -22.08 14.59
C ALA A 456 -14.96 -22.72 14.02
N GLN A 457 -16.14 -22.41 14.58
CA GLN A 457 -17.44 -22.98 14.24
C GLN A 457 -18.44 -21.95 13.69
N ARG A 458 -17.97 -20.77 13.24
CA ARG A 458 -18.86 -19.73 12.71
C ARG A 458 -19.47 -20.16 11.36
N LEU A 459 -20.78 -20.07 11.23
CA LEU A 459 -21.48 -20.34 9.97
C LEU A 459 -22.17 -19.09 9.45
N LEU A 460 -22.49 -19.07 8.16
CA LEU A 460 -23.31 -18.00 7.56
C LEU A 460 -24.75 -18.07 8.10
N PHE A 461 -25.32 -19.27 8.12
CA PHE A 461 -26.60 -19.62 8.72
C PHE A 461 -26.55 -21.07 9.25
N PRO A 462 -27.48 -21.51 10.13
CA PRO A 462 -27.48 -22.87 10.66
C PRO A 462 -27.56 -23.92 9.55
N GLY A 463 -26.65 -24.90 9.56
CA GLY A 463 -26.58 -25.96 8.57
C GLY A 463 -25.86 -25.60 7.26
N ASP A 464 -25.33 -24.37 7.14
CA ASP A 464 -24.51 -23.97 5.99
C ASP A 464 -23.16 -24.72 5.95
N MET A 465 -22.64 -24.95 4.74
CA MET A 465 -21.27 -25.43 4.55
C MET A 465 -20.30 -24.24 4.41
N PRO A 466 -19.25 -24.17 5.25
CA PRO A 466 -18.33 -23.03 5.28
C PRO A 466 -17.37 -22.98 4.07
N VAL A 467 -17.15 -24.12 3.41
CA VAL A 467 -16.34 -24.24 2.19
C VAL A 467 -17.17 -25.01 1.17
N SER A 468 -17.06 -24.66 -0.11
CA SER A 468 -17.57 -25.44 -1.22
C SER A 468 -16.68 -25.26 -2.45
N PHE A 469 -16.40 -26.35 -3.16
CA PHE A 469 -15.86 -26.34 -4.51
C PHE A 469 -16.94 -26.82 -5.48
N VAL A 470 -17.32 -25.95 -6.42
CA VAL A 470 -18.32 -26.26 -7.44
C VAL A 470 -17.62 -26.48 -8.77
N ASP A 471 -17.51 -27.75 -9.15
CA ASP A 471 -16.81 -28.18 -10.35
C ASP A 471 -17.65 -27.96 -11.62
N THR A 472 -17.07 -27.22 -12.57
CA THR A 472 -17.66 -26.94 -13.88
C THR A 472 -17.16 -27.89 -14.97
N ALA A 473 -16.29 -28.85 -14.65
CA ALA A 473 -15.79 -29.83 -15.61
C ALA A 473 -16.93 -30.54 -16.34
N GLY A 474 -16.82 -30.60 -17.67
CA GLY A 474 -17.83 -31.23 -18.52
C GLY A 474 -19.16 -30.46 -18.65
N CYS A 475 -19.29 -29.26 -18.10
CA CYS A 475 -20.49 -28.42 -18.27
C CYS A 475 -20.49 -27.57 -19.55
N GLY A 476 -19.38 -27.59 -20.32
CA GLY A 476 -19.21 -26.75 -21.52
C GLY A 476 -19.01 -25.26 -21.21
N PHE A 477 -18.50 -24.94 -20.02
CA PHE A 477 -18.17 -23.56 -19.64
C PHE A 477 -16.77 -23.25 -20.15
N ASP A 478 -16.67 -22.93 -21.44
CA ASP A 478 -15.39 -22.74 -22.12
C ASP A 478 -14.86 -21.32 -21.93
N GLU A 479 -13.55 -21.20 -21.72
CA GLU A 479 -12.91 -19.89 -21.64
C GLU A 479 -12.84 -19.20 -23.01
N GLN A 480 -12.91 -17.87 -22.98
CA GLN A 480 -12.88 -17.01 -24.17
C GLN A 480 -11.75 -15.99 -24.04
N GLN A 481 -10.91 -15.93 -25.07
CA GLN A 481 -9.86 -14.90 -25.17
C GLN A 481 -10.48 -13.57 -25.63
N GLN A 482 -10.33 -12.53 -24.81
CA GLN A 482 -10.77 -11.17 -25.13
C GLN A 482 -9.58 -10.20 -25.04
N GLY A 483 -9.05 -9.84 -26.22
CA GLY A 483 -7.82 -9.04 -26.29
C GLY A 483 -6.65 -9.76 -25.63
N THR A 484 -6.10 -9.17 -24.56
CA THR A 484 -4.96 -9.70 -23.80
C THR A 484 -5.37 -10.38 -22.49
N SER A 485 -6.67 -10.51 -22.21
CA SER A 485 -7.23 -11.12 -21.00
C SER A 485 -8.20 -12.25 -21.35
N ILE A 486 -8.61 -12.98 -20.33
CA ILE A 486 -9.43 -14.18 -20.43
C ILE A 486 -10.70 -13.98 -19.61
N ALA A 487 -11.82 -14.51 -20.10
CA ALA A 487 -13.09 -14.56 -19.40
C ALA A 487 -13.76 -15.90 -19.64
N ASN A 488 -14.67 -16.29 -18.75
CA ASN A 488 -15.55 -17.44 -18.88
C ASN A 488 -16.97 -16.95 -18.57
N PRO A 489 -17.72 -16.49 -19.59
CA PRO A 489 -19.05 -15.91 -19.41
C PRO A 489 -20.04 -16.89 -18.76
N GLU A 490 -19.99 -18.17 -19.13
CA GLU A 490 -20.85 -19.22 -18.61
C GLU A 490 -20.60 -19.46 -17.12
N GLU A 491 -19.33 -19.53 -16.70
CA GLU A 491 -18.95 -19.59 -15.28
C GLU A 491 -19.43 -18.33 -14.52
N ALA A 492 -19.36 -17.15 -15.13
CA ALA A 492 -19.82 -15.91 -14.52
C ALA A 492 -21.35 -15.88 -14.30
N VAL A 493 -22.12 -16.31 -15.29
CA VAL A 493 -23.59 -16.46 -15.19
C VAL A 493 -23.93 -17.48 -14.10
N PHE A 494 -23.25 -18.62 -14.10
CA PHE A 494 -23.44 -19.66 -13.11
C PHE A 494 -23.15 -19.17 -11.69
N LEU A 495 -22.05 -18.45 -11.49
CA LEU A 495 -21.66 -17.89 -10.21
C LEU A 495 -22.75 -16.98 -9.64
N LEU A 496 -23.32 -16.10 -10.46
CA LEU A 496 -24.41 -15.21 -10.01
C LEU A 496 -25.70 -15.97 -9.73
N LYS A 497 -26.03 -17.01 -10.51
CA LYS A 497 -27.15 -17.92 -10.21
C LYS A 497 -26.96 -18.60 -8.84
N HIS A 498 -25.77 -19.13 -8.58
CA HIS A 498 -25.44 -19.77 -7.31
C HIS A 498 -25.47 -18.78 -6.14
N LEU A 499 -24.94 -17.57 -6.35
CA LEU A 499 -25.01 -16.48 -5.38
C LEU A 499 -26.46 -16.08 -5.07
N ASN A 500 -27.33 -16.00 -6.08
CA ASN A 500 -28.75 -15.70 -5.89
C ASN A 500 -29.44 -16.77 -5.02
N LYS A 501 -29.16 -18.06 -5.26
CA LYS A 501 -29.65 -19.16 -4.42
C LYS A 501 -29.15 -19.02 -2.97
N LEU A 502 -27.88 -18.67 -2.77
CA LEU A 502 -27.34 -18.42 -1.44
C LEU A 502 -28.06 -17.25 -0.75
N VAL A 503 -28.29 -16.14 -1.47
CA VAL A 503 -29.02 -14.98 -0.94
C VAL A 503 -30.46 -15.34 -0.57
N GLY A 504 -31.13 -16.16 -1.38
CA GLY A 504 -32.47 -16.67 -1.08
C GLY A 504 -32.56 -17.53 0.19
N ASN A 505 -31.47 -18.18 0.58
CA ASN A 505 -31.38 -18.97 1.81
C ASN A 505 -31.10 -18.13 3.07
N LEU A 506 -30.77 -16.83 2.92
CA LEU A 506 -30.54 -15.95 4.06
C LEU A 506 -31.87 -15.65 4.75
N THR A 507 -32.04 -16.17 5.97
CA THR A 507 -33.25 -15.99 6.78
C THR A 507 -33.40 -14.59 7.36
N ASP A 508 -32.30 -13.82 7.45
CA ASP A 508 -32.27 -12.46 7.97
C ASP A 508 -31.52 -11.53 7.02
N THR A 509 -32.27 -10.65 6.36
CA THR A 509 -31.73 -9.63 5.44
C THR A 509 -31.46 -8.30 6.14
N THR A 510 -31.79 -8.14 7.43
CA THR A 510 -31.53 -6.90 8.17
C THR A 510 -30.04 -6.67 8.42
N ASN A 511 -29.26 -7.76 8.53
CA ASN A 511 -27.80 -7.73 8.60
C ASN A 511 -27.18 -8.52 7.44
N PHE A 512 -27.38 -8.01 6.23
CA PHE A 512 -26.90 -8.67 5.01
C PHE A 512 -25.37 -8.85 5.04
N PRO A 513 -24.85 -10.07 4.82
CA PRO A 513 -23.43 -10.36 4.91
C PRO A 513 -22.64 -9.57 3.86
N SER A 514 -21.41 -9.20 4.20
CA SER A 514 -20.50 -8.62 3.21
C SER A 514 -20.00 -9.71 2.25
N ILE A 515 -20.07 -9.47 0.94
CA ILE A 515 -19.75 -10.45 -0.11
C ILE A 515 -18.64 -9.92 -1.01
N ALA A 516 -17.68 -10.77 -1.37
CA ALA A 516 -16.76 -10.52 -2.48
C ALA A 516 -16.85 -11.60 -3.54
N ILE A 517 -16.78 -11.17 -4.80
CA ILE A 517 -16.54 -12.03 -5.95
C ILE A 517 -15.13 -11.71 -6.45
N ILE A 518 -14.27 -12.71 -6.45
CA ILE A 518 -12.86 -12.60 -6.81
C ILE A 518 -12.62 -13.41 -8.08
N ALA A 519 -11.92 -12.82 -9.05
CA ALA A 519 -11.42 -13.54 -10.22
C ALA A 519 -9.97 -13.11 -10.55
N PRO A 520 -9.14 -13.99 -11.12
CA PRO A 520 -7.76 -13.65 -11.46
C PRO A 520 -7.65 -12.69 -12.66
N TYR A 521 -8.65 -12.69 -13.55
CA TYR A 521 -8.58 -12.00 -14.83
C TYR A 521 -9.49 -10.76 -14.87
N LYS A 522 -8.96 -9.64 -15.38
CA LYS A 522 -9.69 -8.36 -15.43
C LYS A 522 -10.93 -8.42 -16.32
N GLU A 523 -10.87 -9.16 -17.43
CA GLU A 523 -12.06 -9.29 -18.28
C GLU A 523 -13.17 -10.10 -17.59
N GLN A 524 -12.83 -11.15 -16.83
CA GLN A 524 -13.81 -11.85 -16.01
C GLN A 524 -14.46 -10.93 -14.98
N ILE A 525 -13.67 -10.05 -14.34
CA ILE A 525 -14.22 -9.02 -13.42
C ILE A 525 -15.18 -8.08 -14.14
N ARG A 526 -14.89 -7.69 -15.38
CA ARG A 526 -15.79 -6.85 -16.18
C ARG A 526 -17.10 -7.56 -16.46
N VAL A 527 -17.05 -8.81 -16.94
CA VAL A 527 -18.25 -9.63 -17.23
C VAL A 527 -19.10 -9.81 -15.96
N LEU A 528 -18.46 -10.15 -14.83
CA LEU A 528 -19.15 -10.32 -13.54
C LEU A 528 -19.84 -9.02 -13.07
N ASN A 529 -19.21 -7.87 -13.26
CA ASN A 529 -19.83 -6.57 -12.93
C ASN A 529 -21.02 -6.25 -13.83
N GLU A 530 -20.88 -6.44 -15.14
CA GLU A 530 -21.96 -6.20 -16.11
C GLU A 530 -23.17 -7.08 -15.79
N LEU A 531 -22.94 -8.37 -15.51
CA LEU A 531 -24.00 -9.31 -15.14
C LEU A 531 -24.61 -9.00 -13.77
N LEU A 532 -23.81 -8.59 -12.77
CA LEU A 532 -24.31 -8.24 -11.44
C LEU A 532 -25.28 -7.04 -11.50
N VAL A 533 -24.94 -6.01 -12.29
CA VAL A 533 -25.80 -4.83 -12.50
C VAL A 533 -27.09 -5.20 -13.24
N ALA A 534 -27.02 -6.18 -14.15
CA ALA A 534 -28.18 -6.67 -14.89
C ALA A 534 -29.05 -7.66 -14.09
N HIS A 535 -28.61 -8.17 -12.94
CA HIS A 535 -29.30 -9.22 -12.19
C HIS A 535 -30.37 -8.64 -11.24
N PRO A 536 -31.68 -8.81 -11.50
CA PRO A 536 -32.74 -8.12 -10.76
C PRO A 536 -32.75 -8.42 -9.24
N ASP A 537 -32.51 -9.67 -8.86
CA ASP A 537 -32.58 -10.08 -7.44
C ASP A 537 -31.34 -9.70 -6.63
N LEU A 538 -30.19 -9.49 -7.28
CA LEU A 538 -28.93 -9.15 -6.61
C LEU A 538 -28.66 -7.65 -6.62
N LEU A 539 -29.25 -6.91 -7.56
CA LEU A 539 -29.12 -5.45 -7.67
C LEU A 539 -29.43 -4.70 -6.35
N PRO A 540 -30.47 -5.06 -5.56
CA PRO A 540 -30.74 -4.44 -4.26
C PRO A 540 -29.59 -4.57 -3.26
N TYR A 541 -28.75 -5.60 -3.39
CA TYR A 541 -27.63 -5.91 -2.51
C TYR A 541 -26.26 -5.51 -3.11
N SER A 542 -26.24 -4.85 -4.26
CA SER A 542 -25.00 -4.46 -4.98
C SER A 542 -24.00 -3.70 -4.09
N ASN A 543 -24.46 -2.87 -3.16
CA ASN A 543 -23.58 -2.15 -2.21
C ASN A 543 -22.85 -3.07 -1.21
N HIS A 544 -23.34 -4.30 -1.01
CA HIS A 544 -22.72 -5.31 -0.15
C HIS A 544 -21.86 -6.31 -0.95
N ILE A 545 -21.91 -6.26 -2.28
CA ILE A 545 -21.21 -7.19 -3.17
C ILE A 545 -20.09 -6.44 -3.90
N SER A 546 -18.84 -6.78 -3.60
CA SER A 546 -17.68 -6.21 -4.29
C SER A 546 -17.05 -7.20 -5.26
N VAL A 547 -16.90 -6.83 -6.54
CA VAL A 547 -16.29 -7.66 -7.58
C VAL A 547 -14.90 -7.13 -7.93
N ASN A 548 -13.85 -7.90 -7.67
CA ASN A 548 -12.47 -7.40 -7.70
C ASN A 548 -11.44 -8.48 -8.04
N THR A 549 -10.24 -8.10 -8.49
CA THR A 549 -9.13 -9.04 -8.63
C THR A 549 -8.56 -9.41 -7.26
N VAL A 550 -7.77 -10.49 -7.21
CA VAL A 550 -7.09 -10.94 -5.98
C VAL A 550 -6.23 -9.82 -5.40
N ASP A 551 -5.43 -9.15 -6.24
CA ASP A 551 -4.48 -8.10 -5.82
C ASP A 551 -5.18 -6.87 -5.22
N SER A 552 -6.37 -6.47 -5.71
CA SER A 552 -7.11 -5.33 -5.14
C SER A 552 -7.84 -5.67 -3.84
N PHE A 553 -8.01 -6.95 -3.54
CA PHE A 553 -8.68 -7.43 -2.32
C PHE A 553 -7.75 -7.60 -1.11
N GLN A 554 -6.47 -7.26 -1.28
CA GLN A 554 -5.48 -7.47 -0.24
C GLN A 554 -5.76 -6.65 1.03
N GLY A 555 -5.58 -7.27 2.18
CA GLY A 555 -5.86 -6.65 3.49
C GLY A 555 -7.35 -6.53 3.84
N GLN A 556 -8.26 -6.85 2.91
CA GLN A 556 -9.69 -6.91 3.16
C GLN A 556 -10.13 -8.30 3.61
N GLU A 557 -11.34 -8.38 4.16
CA GLU A 557 -12.06 -9.61 4.50
C GLU A 557 -13.55 -9.40 4.26
N ARG A 558 -14.27 -10.50 4.01
CA ARG A 558 -15.73 -10.53 3.78
C ARG A 558 -16.34 -11.73 4.47
N ASP A 559 -17.61 -11.63 4.79
CA ASP A 559 -18.35 -12.76 5.37
C ASP A 559 -18.42 -13.93 4.38
N VAL A 560 -18.66 -13.61 3.10
CA VAL A 560 -18.73 -14.57 2.01
C VAL A 560 -17.74 -14.18 0.91
N VAL A 561 -17.00 -15.16 0.39
CA VAL A 561 -16.14 -14.98 -0.79
C VAL A 561 -16.48 -16.04 -1.82
N TYR A 562 -16.75 -15.58 -3.04
CA TYR A 562 -16.80 -16.39 -4.24
C TYR A 562 -15.51 -16.21 -5.03
N ILE A 563 -14.95 -17.29 -5.53
CA ILE A 563 -13.80 -17.28 -6.43
C ILE A 563 -14.21 -17.89 -7.76
N SER A 564 -14.14 -17.10 -8.83
CA SER A 564 -14.25 -17.55 -10.22
C SER A 564 -12.86 -17.89 -10.73
N MET A 565 -12.59 -19.17 -10.98
CA MET A 565 -11.27 -19.63 -11.45
C MET A 565 -11.04 -19.30 -12.93
N THR A 566 -12.10 -19.10 -13.71
CA THR A 566 -12.10 -18.67 -15.12
C THR A 566 -11.50 -19.68 -16.11
N ARG A 567 -10.39 -20.35 -15.77
CA ARG A 567 -9.66 -21.24 -16.67
C ARG A 567 -10.41 -22.55 -16.88
N SER A 568 -10.66 -22.85 -18.14
CA SER A 568 -11.35 -24.06 -18.61
C SER A 568 -10.98 -24.30 -20.07
N ASN A 569 -10.05 -25.21 -20.33
CA ASN A 569 -9.51 -25.49 -21.67
C ASN A 569 -8.99 -26.93 -21.82
N ALA A 570 -8.95 -27.43 -23.05
CA ALA A 570 -8.55 -28.80 -23.35
C ALA A 570 -7.05 -29.05 -23.10
N GLU A 571 -6.23 -28.01 -23.20
CA GLU A 571 -4.77 -28.05 -23.03
C GLU A 571 -4.33 -28.16 -21.56
N GLY A 572 -5.23 -27.87 -20.60
CA GLY A 572 -4.91 -27.85 -19.18
C GLY A 572 -4.00 -26.67 -18.78
N GLU A 573 -4.05 -25.58 -19.53
CA GLU A 573 -3.25 -24.40 -19.26
C GLU A 573 -3.84 -23.60 -18.08
N ILE A 574 -3.08 -23.45 -17.01
CA ILE A 574 -3.49 -22.72 -15.80
C ILE A 574 -3.14 -21.22 -15.83
N GLY A 575 -2.14 -20.82 -16.63
CA GLY A 575 -1.74 -19.42 -16.78
C GLY A 575 -1.43 -18.70 -15.45
N PHE A 576 -2.16 -17.62 -15.17
CA PHE A 576 -1.97 -16.73 -14.01
C PHE A 576 -2.21 -17.44 -12.66
N LEU A 577 -2.98 -18.53 -12.69
CA LEU A 577 -3.27 -19.39 -11.53
C LEU A 577 -2.05 -20.19 -11.04
N SER A 578 -0.94 -20.19 -11.79
CA SER A 578 0.32 -20.81 -11.33
C SER A 578 0.92 -20.16 -10.08
N ASP A 579 0.55 -18.92 -9.76
CA ASP A 579 0.96 -18.24 -8.52
C ASP A 579 0.07 -18.64 -7.34
N ILE A 580 0.48 -19.69 -6.63
CA ILE A 580 -0.25 -20.23 -5.47
C ILE A 580 -0.33 -19.23 -4.30
N ARG A 581 0.57 -18.24 -4.20
CA ARG A 581 0.52 -17.22 -3.14
C ARG A 581 -0.67 -16.28 -3.34
N ARG A 582 -1.05 -16.00 -4.60
CA ARG A 582 -2.31 -15.29 -4.92
C ARG A 582 -3.53 -16.09 -4.47
N MET A 583 -3.52 -17.39 -4.71
CA MET A 583 -4.62 -18.24 -4.26
C MET A 583 -4.71 -18.30 -2.74
N ASN A 584 -3.60 -18.42 -2.03
CA ASN A 584 -3.60 -18.31 -0.56
C ASN A 584 -4.25 -17.00 -0.11
N VAL A 585 -3.92 -15.89 -0.78
CA VAL A 585 -4.56 -14.59 -0.53
C VAL A 585 -6.05 -14.65 -0.77
N ALA A 586 -6.54 -15.24 -1.87
CA ALA A 586 -7.97 -15.29 -2.19
C ALA A 586 -8.77 -16.18 -1.22
N LEU A 587 -8.27 -17.40 -0.95
CA LEU A 587 -8.89 -18.39 -0.06
C LEU A 587 -9.06 -17.83 1.37
N THR A 588 -8.10 -17.03 1.83
CA THR A 588 -8.04 -16.52 3.21
C THR A 588 -8.77 -15.18 3.43
N ARG A 589 -9.62 -14.74 2.49
CA ARG A 589 -10.47 -13.54 2.63
C ARG A 589 -11.83 -13.83 3.23
N ALA A 590 -12.30 -15.08 3.14
CA ALA A 590 -13.59 -15.50 3.65
C ALA A 590 -13.59 -15.59 5.17
N ARG A 591 -14.64 -15.08 5.82
CA ARG A 591 -14.83 -15.24 7.26
C ARG A 591 -15.70 -16.44 7.59
N LYS A 592 -16.85 -16.55 6.92
CA LYS A 592 -17.90 -17.54 7.21
C LYS A 592 -18.09 -18.55 6.09
N LYS A 593 -18.07 -18.11 4.83
CA LYS A 593 -18.29 -18.97 3.67
C LYS A 593 -17.32 -18.67 2.53
N LEU A 594 -16.70 -19.71 1.99
CA LEU A 594 -15.86 -19.70 0.80
C LEU A 594 -16.48 -20.60 -0.26
N VAL A 595 -16.71 -20.08 -1.46
CA VAL A 595 -17.15 -20.86 -2.62
C VAL A 595 -16.14 -20.67 -3.74
N VAL A 596 -15.60 -21.78 -4.25
CA VAL A 596 -14.69 -21.79 -5.39
C VAL A 596 -15.41 -22.44 -6.56
N ILE A 597 -15.45 -21.78 -7.70
CA ILE A 597 -16.09 -22.27 -8.92
C ILE A 597 -15.03 -22.36 -10.01
N GLY A 598 -14.87 -23.53 -10.61
CA GLY A 598 -13.89 -23.73 -11.67
C GLY A 598 -13.89 -25.14 -12.23
N ASP A 599 -13.16 -25.31 -13.34
CA ASP A 599 -13.05 -26.59 -14.04
C ASP A 599 -11.92 -27.44 -13.46
N SER A 600 -12.30 -28.51 -12.75
CA SER A 600 -11.34 -29.46 -12.14
C SER A 600 -10.42 -30.10 -13.19
N SER A 601 -10.90 -30.34 -14.41
CA SER A 601 -10.11 -31.00 -15.46
C SER A 601 -8.94 -30.14 -15.94
N THR A 602 -9.11 -28.82 -15.94
CA THR A 602 -8.06 -27.84 -16.24
C THR A 602 -7.18 -27.58 -15.01
N LEU A 603 -7.78 -27.38 -13.84
CA LEU A 603 -7.07 -26.92 -12.64
C LEU A 603 -6.14 -27.96 -12.02
N THR A 604 -6.52 -29.24 -12.03
CA THR A 604 -5.76 -30.35 -11.40
C THR A 604 -4.40 -30.62 -12.05
N ARG A 605 -4.05 -29.93 -13.14
CA ARG A 605 -2.70 -29.92 -13.72
C ARG A 605 -1.63 -29.38 -12.78
N LEU A 606 -2.03 -28.55 -11.80
CA LEU A 606 -1.16 -28.14 -10.70
C LEU A 606 -1.56 -28.90 -9.43
N ALA A 607 -0.59 -29.56 -8.79
CA ALA A 607 -0.81 -30.34 -7.57
C ALA A 607 -1.58 -29.55 -6.49
N PHE A 608 -1.24 -28.28 -6.31
CA PHE A 608 -1.94 -27.36 -5.40
C PHE A 608 -3.47 -27.38 -5.55
N TYR A 609 -3.99 -27.37 -6.79
CA TYR A 609 -5.45 -27.38 -7.01
C TYR A 609 -6.06 -28.76 -6.86
N ALA A 610 -5.33 -29.82 -7.21
CA ALA A 610 -5.74 -31.19 -6.92
C ALA A 610 -5.88 -31.38 -5.39
N ASP A 611 -4.89 -30.96 -4.62
CA ASP A 611 -4.91 -31.05 -3.16
C ASP A 611 -6.05 -30.21 -2.54
N LEU A 612 -6.39 -29.06 -3.13
CA LEU A 612 -7.54 -28.23 -2.72
C LEU A 612 -8.86 -28.96 -2.97
N ILE A 613 -9.03 -29.57 -4.14
CA ILE A 613 -10.23 -30.32 -4.50
C ILE A 613 -10.36 -31.54 -3.57
N ASP A 614 -9.31 -32.33 -3.41
CA ASP A 614 -9.25 -33.48 -2.49
C ASP A 614 -9.55 -33.07 -1.03
N TYR A 615 -9.12 -31.87 -0.63
CA TYR A 615 -9.47 -31.31 0.67
C TYR A 615 -10.98 -31.05 0.79
N THR A 616 -11.60 -30.46 -0.23
CA THR A 616 -13.06 -30.23 -0.23
C THR A 616 -13.87 -31.52 -0.31
N GLU A 617 -13.42 -32.53 -1.06
CA GLU A 617 -14.06 -33.85 -1.11
C GLU A 617 -14.07 -34.53 0.26
N ARG A 618 -12.94 -34.49 0.99
CA ARG A 618 -12.85 -35.03 2.36
C ARG A 618 -13.80 -34.36 3.35
N LEU A 619 -14.17 -33.11 3.09
CA LEU A 619 -15.17 -32.38 3.88
C LEU A 619 -16.61 -32.61 3.41
N ASN A 620 -16.83 -33.40 2.35
CA ASN A 620 -18.10 -33.52 1.63
C ASN A 620 -18.62 -32.17 1.11
N ALA A 621 -17.70 -31.30 0.70
CA ALA A 621 -17.93 -29.93 0.24
C ALA A 621 -17.67 -29.78 -1.28
N TYR A 622 -17.53 -30.88 -2.00
CA TYR A 622 -17.37 -30.90 -3.44
C TYR A 622 -18.72 -31.12 -4.12
N GLU A 623 -19.05 -30.28 -5.08
CA GLU A 623 -20.31 -30.33 -5.82
C GLU A 623 -20.05 -30.19 -7.32
N SER A 624 -20.85 -30.87 -8.16
CA SER A 624 -20.80 -30.65 -9.60
C SER A 624 -21.83 -29.60 -10.01
N ALA A 625 -21.42 -28.64 -10.86
CA ALA A 625 -22.32 -27.62 -11.41
C ALA A 625 -23.50 -28.24 -12.18
N TRP A 626 -23.37 -29.47 -12.71
CA TRP A 626 -24.48 -30.22 -13.33
C TRP A 626 -25.72 -30.34 -12.45
N THR A 627 -25.54 -30.43 -11.12
CA THR A 627 -26.66 -30.52 -10.16
C THR A 627 -27.54 -29.26 -10.15
N TYR A 628 -27.01 -28.14 -10.66
CA TYR A 628 -27.66 -26.82 -10.70
C TYR A 628 -28.07 -26.39 -12.12
N VAL A 629 -27.59 -27.05 -13.17
CA VAL A 629 -27.92 -26.73 -14.58
C VAL A 629 -29.31 -27.28 -14.96
N GLY A 630 -29.82 -28.28 -14.22
CA GLY A 630 -31.17 -28.84 -14.40
C GLY A 630 -32.28 -28.24 -13.51
N GLU A 631 -31.93 -27.37 -12.55
CA GLU A 631 -32.86 -26.57 -11.73
C GLU A 631 -33.06 -25.18 -12.35
#